data_AF-K2F0B6-F1
#
_entry.id   AF-K2F0B6-F1
#
_cell.length_a   1.000
_cell.length_b   1.000
_cell.length_c   1.000
_cell.angle_alpha   90.00
_cell.angle_beta   90.00
_cell.angle_gamma   90.00
#
_symmetry.space_group_name_H-M   'P 1'
#
loop_
_entity.id
_entity.type
_entity.pdbx_description
1 polymer ?
#
loop_
_entity_poly.entity_id
_entity_poly.type
_entity_poly.pdbx_seq_one_letter_code
_entity_poly.pdbx_strand_id
1 'polypeptide(L)'
;MFRKNKKVFLTMTLAAFLILFSLGNDYVFAASGGEASSSAVAFVNPIKANSVSELVSTVLQNLRGVIVGITLVFIVIGAIMYILSAGDEKKMTSAKNTITAALIGLAIALAAPSFLDTIITILGGKKDGLATDSISGALTLQAIIMNVLNFLLSVVGILSLIALVFGGFTYLTAYGNEKRVEEGKNIVKASVVGIALALGALAMIKQVATFFQ
;
A
#
# COMPACT_ATOMS: atom_id res chain seq x y z
N MET A 1 -43.56 -15.10 -26.92
CA MET A 1 -43.09 -15.57 -25.59
C MET A 1 -42.07 -14.64 -24.90
N PHE A 2 -41.50 -13.60 -25.55
CA PHE A 2 -40.37 -12.81 -25.01
C PHE A 2 -40.69 -11.61 -24.10
N ARG A 3 -41.96 -11.22 -23.91
CA ARG A 3 -42.31 -9.98 -23.20
C ARG A 3 -42.30 -10.10 -21.67
N LYS A 4 -42.29 -11.32 -21.12
CA LYS A 4 -42.37 -11.59 -19.68
C LYS A 4 -41.03 -11.41 -18.94
N ASN A 5 -39.89 -11.62 -19.62
CA ASN A 5 -38.56 -11.60 -18.99
C ASN A 5 -37.94 -10.19 -18.84
N LYS A 6 -38.39 -9.20 -19.62
CA LYS A 6 -37.87 -7.82 -19.53
C LYS A 6 -38.25 -7.14 -18.21
N LYS A 7 -39.41 -7.50 -17.62
CA LYS A 7 -39.85 -6.98 -16.30
C LYS A 7 -39.02 -7.56 -15.15
N VAL A 8 -38.64 -8.84 -15.23
CA VAL A 8 -37.83 -9.53 -14.21
C VAL A 8 -36.41 -8.97 -14.14
N PHE A 9 -35.83 -8.67 -15.31
CA PHE A 9 -34.50 -8.05 -15.38
C PHE A 9 -34.49 -6.64 -14.79
N LEU A 10 -35.55 -5.86 -15.01
CA LEU A 10 -35.70 -4.50 -14.46
C LEU A 10 -35.91 -4.49 -12.94
N THR A 11 -36.63 -5.48 -12.38
CA THR A 11 -36.82 -5.58 -10.93
C THR A 11 -35.55 -6.04 -10.20
N MET A 12 -34.73 -6.89 -10.81
CA MET A 12 -33.44 -7.30 -10.23
C MET A 12 -32.42 -6.16 -10.20
N THR A 13 -32.36 -5.33 -11.24
CA THR A 13 -31.43 -4.17 -11.25
C THR A 13 -31.86 -3.08 -10.28
N LEU A 14 -33.17 -2.84 -10.12
CA LEU A 14 -33.70 -1.90 -9.12
C LEU A 14 -33.45 -2.38 -7.69
N ALA A 15 -33.61 -3.69 -7.41
CA ALA A 15 -33.30 -4.26 -6.10
C ALA A 15 -31.80 -4.20 -5.78
N ALA A 16 -30.92 -4.48 -6.76
CA ALA A 16 -29.47 -4.33 -6.59
C ALA A 16 -29.08 -2.87 -6.30
N PHE A 17 -29.74 -1.89 -6.96
CA PHE A 17 -29.52 -0.47 -6.69
C PHE A 17 -30.02 -0.05 -5.30
N LEU A 18 -31.14 -0.60 -4.83
CA LEU A 18 -31.69 -0.29 -3.51
C LEU A 18 -30.85 -0.88 -2.37
N ILE A 19 -30.25 -2.07 -2.58
CA ILE A 19 -29.28 -2.67 -1.65
C ILE A 19 -27.97 -1.87 -1.63
N LEU A 20 -27.49 -1.41 -2.79
CA LEU A 20 -26.32 -0.51 -2.89
C LEU A 20 -26.59 0.88 -2.28
N PHE A 21 -27.80 1.41 -2.44
CA PHE A 21 -28.21 2.68 -1.83
C PHE A 21 -28.37 2.57 -0.31
N SER A 22 -28.86 1.42 0.19
CA SER A 22 -28.99 1.20 1.63
C SER A 22 -27.65 0.99 2.34
N LEU A 23 -26.61 0.52 1.64
CA LEU A 23 -25.23 0.44 2.14
C LEU A 23 -24.47 1.79 2.04
N GLY A 24 -25.07 2.79 1.41
CA GLY A 24 -24.51 4.15 1.28
C GLY A 24 -24.97 5.12 2.38
N ASN A 25 -25.89 4.73 3.27
CA ASN A 25 -26.53 5.63 4.24
C ASN A 25 -25.94 5.59 5.65
N ASP A 26 -24.86 4.85 5.89
CA ASP A 26 -24.11 4.93 7.17
C ASP A 26 -23.22 6.19 7.29
N TYR A 27 -23.32 7.13 6.36
CA TYR A 27 -22.81 8.49 6.57
C TYR A 27 -23.78 9.26 7.47
N VAL A 28 -23.60 9.01 8.76
CA VAL A 28 -24.09 9.79 9.90
C VAL A 28 -24.10 11.29 9.57
N PHE A 29 -25.28 11.84 9.31
CA PHE A 29 -25.55 13.27 9.49
C PHE A 29 -25.89 13.45 10.96
N ALA A 30 -24.86 13.70 11.78
CA ALA A 30 -25.06 14.13 13.15
C ALA A 30 -25.57 15.59 13.11
N ALA A 31 -26.89 15.74 13.13
CA ALA A 31 -27.52 16.97 13.58
C ALA A 31 -27.35 17.04 15.10
N SER A 32 -26.43 17.87 15.58
CA SER A 32 -26.39 18.29 16.97
C SER A 32 -25.81 19.69 17.11
N GLY A 33 -26.65 20.61 17.58
CA GLY A 33 -26.24 21.84 18.25
C GLY A 33 -25.63 22.92 17.37
N GLY A 34 -26.47 23.84 16.87
CA GLY A 34 -25.98 25.15 16.49
C GLY A 34 -25.47 25.88 17.74
N GLU A 35 -24.16 25.90 17.93
CA GLU A 35 -23.50 26.95 18.71
C GLU A 35 -23.13 28.07 17.75
N ALA A 36 -23.67 29.26 18.02
CA ALA A 36 -23.30 30.48 17.33
C ALA A 36 -21.82 30.79 17.59
N SER A 37 -20.94 30.33 16.70
CA SER A 37 -19.55 30.78 16.68
C SER A 37 -19.43 32.02 15.81
N SER A 38 -19.28 33.15 16.49
CA SER A 38 -18.74 34.39 15.94
C SER A 38 -17.65 34.07 14.92
N SER A 39 -17.88 34.42 13.65
CA SER A 39 -16.88 34.26 12.59
C SER A 39 -15.79 35.31 12.76
N ALA A 40 -15.00 35.15 13.82
CA ALA A 40 -13.65 35.66 13.82
C ALA A 40 -12.93 34.96 12.66
N VAL A 41 -12.35 35.73 11.74
CA VAL A 41 -11.48 35.19 10.69
C VAL A 41 -10.30 34.56 11.42
N ALA A 42 -10.39 33.26 11.70
CA ALA A 42 -9.32 32.51 12.28
C ALA A 42 -8.26 32.31 11.19
N PHE A 43 -7.10 32.93 11.37
CA PHE A 43 -5.93 32.58 10.58
C PHE A 43 -5.55 31.15 10.93
N VAL A 44 -6.06 30.20 10.16
CA VAL A 44 -5.67 28.80 10.26
C VAL A 44 -4.21 28.71 9.84
N ASN A 45 -3.37 28.38 10.81
CA ASN A 45 -1.96 28.13 10.56
C ASN A 45 -1.82 26.95 9.57
N PRO A 46 -1.31 27.15 8.34
CA PRO A 46 -1.28 26.09 7.32
C PRO A 46 -0.36 24.92 7.69
N ILE A 47 0.58 25.14 8.61
CA ILE A 47 1.48 24.12 9.17
C ILE A 47 0.94 23.49 10.47
N LYS A 48 -0.23 23.92 10.97
CA LYS A 48 -0.98 23.41 12.14
C LYS A 48 -0.22 23.28 13.48
N ALA A 49 1.06 23.64 13.53
CA ALA A 49 1.89 23.56 14.72
C ALA A 49 1.81 24.85 15.55
N ASN A 50 1.42 24.73 16.81
CA ASN A 50 1.33 25.86 17.76
C ASN A 50 2.50 25.89 18.77
N SER A 51 3.45 24.95 18.64
CA SER A 51 4.68 24.90 19.45
C SER A 51 5.87 24.40 18.63
N VAL A 52 7.09 24.69 19.11
CA VAL A 52 8.34 24.21 18.49
C VAL A 52 8.38 22.69 18.41
N SER A 53 7.84 22.01 19.42
CA SER A 53 7.81 20.55 19.47
C SER A 53 6.83 19.95 18.46
N GLU A 54 5.68 20.60 18.26
CA GLU A 54 4.69 20.19 17.26
C GLU A 54 5.21 20.42 15.83
N LEU A 55 5.96 21.51 15.61
CA LEU A 55 6.62 21.79 14.34
C LEU A 55 7.67 20.72 14.02
N VAL A 56 8.50 20.36 14.99
CA VAL A 56 9.49 19.27 14.83
C VAL A 56 8.80 17.95 14.51
N SER A 57 7.70 17.62 15.20
CA SER A 57 6.96 16.37 14.95
C SER A 57 6.30 16.35 13.55
N THR A 58 5.78 17.49 13.09
CA THR A 58 5.15 17.64 11.77
C THR A 58 6.18 17.53 10.65
N VAL A 59 7.32 18.21 10.81
CA VAL A 59 8.45 18.12 9.85
C VAL A 59 8.99 16.69 9.80
N LEU A 60 9.17 16.02 10.94
CA LEU A 60 9.64 14.63 10.98
C LEU A 60 8.66 13.65 10.33
N GLN A 61 7.35 13.81 10.52
CA GLN A 61 6.35 12.97 9.84
C GLN A 61 6.38 13.12 8.32
N ASN A 62 6.43 14.35 7.82
CA ASN A 62 6.57 14.60 6.38
C ASN A 62 7.88 14.05 5.82
N LEU A 63 9.00 14.22 6.55
CA LEU A 63 10.28 13.67 6.13
C LEU A 63 10.24 12.13 6.06
N ARG A 64 9.63 11.46 7.03
CA ARG A 64 9.49 9.99 7.03
C ARG A 64 8.73 9.47 5.82
N GLY A 65 7.62 10.10 5.46
CA GLY A 65 6.86 9.72 4.26
C GLY A 65 7.72 9.79 3.00
N VAL A 66 8.52 10.85 2.86
CA VAL A 66 9.45 11.03 1.75
C VAL A 66 10.57 9.98 1.78
N ILE A 67 11.17 9.70 2.95
CA ILE A 67 12.22 8.69 3.11
C ILE A 67 11.72 7.31 2.69
N VAL A 68 10.55 6.89 3.17
CA VAL A 68 9.96 5.59 2.83
C VAL A 68 9.67 5.50 1.33
N GLY A 69 9.12 6.56 0.73
CA GLY A 69 8.88 6.64 -0.71
C GLY A 69 10.17 6.49 -1.52
N ILE A 70 11.23 7.23 -1.14
CA ILE A 70 12.54 7.17 -1.81
C ILE A 70 13.17 5.78 -1.65
N THR A 71 13.15 5.21 -0.44
CA THR A 71 13.66 3.84 -0.20
C THR A 71 12.98 2.82 -1.11
N LEU A 72 11.66 2.90 -1.25
CA LEU A 72 10.92 1.97 -2.12
C LEU A 72 11.41 2.04 -3.57
N VAL A 73 11.60 3.26 -4.09
CA VAL A 73 12.11 3.48 -5.45
C VAL A 73 13.51 2.88 -5.61
N PHE A 74 14.42 3.09 -4.65
CA PHE A 74 15.77 2.51 -4.69
C PHE A 74 15.77 0.98 -4.64
N ILE A 75 14.86 0.37 -3.85
CA ILE A 75 14.70 -1.09 -3.82
C ILE A 75 14.25 -1.61 -5.19
N VAL A 76 13.29 -0.95 -5.83
CA VAL A 76 12.81 -1.34 -7.17
C VAL A 76 13.93 -1.21 -8.21
N ILE A 77 14.68 -0.10 -8.21
CA ILE A 77 15.82 0.10 -9.12
C ILE A 77 16.88 -0.98 -8.89
N GLY A 78 17.23 -1.27 -7.63
CA GLY A 78 18.17 -2.33 -7.30
C GLY A 78 17.69 -3.71 -7.74
N ALA A 79 16.40 -4.02 -7.58
CA ALA A 79 15.82 -5.29 -8.00
C ALA A 79 15.83 -5.46 -9.52
N ILE A 80 15.47 -4.42 -10.27
CA ILE A 80 15.54 -4.44 -11.74
C ILE A 80 16.99 -4.60 -12.20
N MET A 81 17.93 -3.85 -11.61
CA MET A 81 19.36 -3.98 -11.90
C MET A 81 19.88 -5.40 -11.61
N TYR A 82 19.41 -6.03 -10.53
CA TYR A 82 19.78 -7.41 -10.19
C TYR A 82 19.33 -8.41 -11.26
N ILE A 83 18.08 -8.32 -11.70
CA ILE A 83 17.51 -9.20 -12.74
C ILE A 83 18.22 -8.99 -14.08
N LEU A 84 18.53 -7.74 -14.43
CA LEU A 84 19.20 -7.38 -15.69
C LEU A 84 20.72 -7.59 -15.66
N SER A 85 21.31 -7.98 -14.52
CA SER A 85 22.76 -8.17 -14.40
C SER A 85 23.28 -9.32 -15.27
N ALA A 86 22.42 -10.22 -15.74
CA ALA A 86 22.75 -11.26 -16.74
C ALA A 86 24.02 -12.10 -16.43
N GLY A 87 24.33 -12.27 -15.14
CA GLY A 87 25.52 -13.01 -14.68
C GLY A 87 26.80 -12.18 -14.52
N ASP A 88 26.79 -10.88 -14.83
CA ASP A 88 27.88 -9.96 -14.50
C ASP A 88 27.93 -9.73 -12.99
N GLU A 89 28.94 -10.29 -12.35
CA GLU A 89 29.14 -10.26 -10.89
C GLU A 89 29.26 -8.82 -10.36
N LYS A 90 29.82 -7.90 -11.15
CA LYS A 90 29.99 -6.49 -10.75
C LYS A 90 28.65 -5.79 -10.69
N LYS A 91 27.79 -5.97 -11.69
CA LYS A 91 26.43 -5.40 -11.70
C LYS A 91 25.55 -6.04 -10.63
N MET A 92 25.69 -7.35 -10.42
CA MET A 92 24.95 -8.06 -9.38
C MET A 92 25.35 -7.56 -7.97
N THR A 93 26.63 -7.30 -7.75
CA THR A 93 27.14 -6.75 -6.48
C THR A 93 26.66 -5.31 -6.26
N SER A 94 26.72 -4.45 -7.29
CA SER A 94 26.19 -3.08 -7.20
C SER A 94 24.68 -3.04 -6.92
N ALA A 95 23.91 -3.94 -7.52
CA ALA A 95 22.48 -4.07 -7.25
C ALA A 95 22.21 -4.47 -5.80
N LYS A 96 22.92 -5.48 -5.28
CA LYS A 96 22.83 -5.88 -3.88
C LYS A 96 23.20 -4.72 -2.94
N ASN A 97 24.30 -4.02 -3.20
CA ASN A 97 24.71 -2.88 -2.39
C ASN A 97 23.68 -1.74 -2.38
N THR A 98 23.00 -1.50 -3.51
CA THR A 98 21.94 -0.48 -3.59
C THR A 98 20.76 -0.87 -2.68
N ILE A 99 20.35 -2.14 -2.74
CA ILE A 99 19.27 -2.67 -1.90
C ILE A 99 19.67 -2.63 -0.43
N THR A 100 20.88 -3.09 -0.06
CA THR A 100 21.33 -3.09 1.34
C THR A 100 21.48 -1.68 1.89
N ALA A 101 22.02 -0.73 1.12
CA ALA A 101 22.12 0.66 1.53
C ALA A 101 20.74 1.29 1.75
N ALA A 102 19.78 1.02 0.87
CA ALA A 102 18.40 1.50 1.03
C ALA A 102 17.74 0.92 2.31
N LEU A 103 17.98 -0.36 2.60
CA LEU A 103 17.48 -1.01 3.82
C LEU A 103 18.14 -0.47 5.09
N ILE A 104 19.45 -0.23 5.07
CA ILE A 104 20.17 0.38 6.22
C ILE A 104 19.65 1.80 6.46
N GLY A 105 19.48 2.61 5.40
CA GLY A 105 18.94 3.96 5.51
C GLY A 105 17.53 3.98 6.11
N LEU A 106 16.67 3.04 5.70
CA LEU A 106 15.33 2.89 6.28
C LEU A 106 15.39 2.45 7.75
N ALA A 107 16.26 1.50 8.10
CA ALA A 107 16.43 1.05 9.48
C ALA A 107 16.88 2.20 10.40
N ILE A 108 17.83 3.03 9.94
CA ILE A 108 18.28 4.22 10.67
C ILE A 108 17.14 5.23 10.81
N ALA A 109 16.39 5.51 9.74
CA ALA A 109 15.28 6.45 9.78
C ALA A 109 14.16 6.03 10.75
N LEU A 110 13.89 4.72 10.86
CA LEU A 110 12.93 4.15 11.80
C LEU A 110 13.45 4.18 13.24
N ALA A 111 14.76 4.02 13.46
CA ALA A 111 15.39 4.03 14.78
C ALA A 111 15.71 5.44 15.32
N ALA A 112 15.76 6.45 14.45
CA ALA A 112 16.05 7.84 14.78
C ALA A 112 15.22 8.43 15.94
N PRO A 113 13.88 8.26 16.02
CA PRO A 113 13.10 8.77 17.16
C PRO A 113 13.54 8.18 18.50
N SER A 114 13.78 6.87 18.56
CA SER A 114 14.21 6.19 19.79
C SER A 114 15.55 6.71 20.30
N PHE A 115 16.47 7.05 19.38
CA PHE A 115 17.73 7.69 19.71
C PHE A 115 17.53 9.12 20.25
N LEU A 116 16.67 9.91 19.62
CA LEU A 116 16.39 11.28 20.04
C LEU A 116 15.77 11.32 21.46
N ASP A 117 14.83 10.41 21.73
CA ASP A 117 14.20 10.27 23.05
C ASP A 117 15.21 9.86 24.13
N THR A 118 16.18 9.02 23.79
CA THR A 118 17.25 8.60 24.69
C THR A 118 18.15 9.79 25.03
N ILE A 119 18.53 10.59 24.03
CA ILE A 119 19.36 11.79 24.23
C ILE A 119 18.64 12.81 25.12
N ILE A 120 17.35 13.07 24.88
CA ILE A 120 16.57 14.04 25.66
C ILE A 120 16.41 13.58 27.11
N THR A 121 16.26 12.28 27.34
CA THR A 121 16.13 11.71 28.69
C THR A 121 17.44 11.80 29.47
N ILE A 122 18.57 11.51 28.82
CA ILE A 122 19.91 11.62 29.45
C ILE A 122 20.24 13.09 29.75
N LEU A 123 19.78 14.02 28.93
CA LEU A 123 20.02 15.46 29.09
C LEU A 123 19.07 16.13 30.13
N GLY A 124 18.25 15.36 30.84
CA GLY A 124 17.33 15.88 31.86
C GLY A 124 16.12 16.63 31.31
N GLY A 125 15.85 16.51 30.00
CA GLY A 125 14.67 17.10 29.37
C GLY A 125 13.40 16.32 29.68
N LYS A 126 12.35 17.02 30.14
CA LYS A 126 11.02 16.43 30.35
C LYS A 126 10.34 16.17 29.00
N LYS A 127 9.87 14.93 28.79
CA LYS A 127 9.07 14.50 27.62
C LYS A 127 7.65 15.10 27.65
N ASP A 128 7.53 16.42 27.65
CA ASP A 128 6.23 17.11 27.79
C ASP A 128 5.73 17.72 26.47
N GLY A 129 6.18 17.20 25.33
CA GLY A 129 5.79 17.78 24.04
C GLY A 129 6.33 17.09 22.80
N LEU A 130 7.29 16.17 22.91
CA LEU A 130 7.63 15.28 21.79
C LEU A 130 6.58 14.19 21.73
N ALA A 131 5.37 14.57 21.32
CA ALA A 131 4.51 13.83 20.42
C ALA A 131 4.75 12.31 20.32
N THR A 132 4.68 11.58 21.44
CA THR A 132 4.41 10.14 21.39
C THR A 132 3.08 9.91 20.66
N ASP A 133 2.15 10.87 20.76
CA ASP A 133 0.84 10.82 20.12
C ASP A 133 0.75 11.50 18.74
N SER A 134 1.73 12.29 18.30
CA SER A 134 1.78 12.75 16.88
C SER A 134 2.71 11.90 16.03
N ILE A 135 3.55 11.05 16.62
CA ILE A 135 3.98 9.83 15.93
C ILE A 135 2.80 8.86 15.74
N SER A 136 1.58 9.15 16.23
CA SER A 136 0.35 8.46 15.80
C SER A 136 -0.20 8.95 14.44
N GLY A 137 0.41 9.98 13.85
CA GLY A 137 0.45 10.18 12.40
C GLY A 137 1.46 9.25 11.71
N ALA A 138 1.95 8.23 12.42
CA ALA A 138 2.52 7.06 11.80
C ALA A 138 1.56 6.64 10.70
N LEU A 139 2.05 6.69 9.46
CA LEU A 139 1.88 5.50 8.65
C LEU A 139 2.39 4.37 9.54
N THR A 140 1.47 3.74 10.28
CA THR A 140 1.76 2.59 11.13
C THR A 140 2.61 1.66 10.27
N LEU A 141 3.48 0.85 10.87
CA LEU A 141 4.18 -0.18 10.10
C LEU A 141 3.19 -0.93 9.19
N GLN A 142 1.96 -1.13 9.70
CA GLN A 142 0.78 -1.55 8.96
C GLN A 142 0.38 -0.66 7.77
N ALA A 143 0.23 0.66 7.87
CA ALA A 143 -0.08 1.52 6.72
C ALA A 143 1.02 1.53 5.64
N ILE A 144 2.30 1.51 6.03
CA ILE A 144 3.41 1.37 5.06
C ILE A 144 3.33 0.01 4.37
N ILE A 145 3.19 -1.06 5.16
CA ILE A 145 3.02 -2.42 4.64
C ILE A 145 1.81 -2.50 3.71
N MET A 146 0.67 -1.90 4.07
CA MET A 146 -0.55 -1.95 3.25
C MET A 146 -0.43 -1.13 1.96
N ASN A 147 0.22 0.04 1.99
CA ASN A 147 0.47 0.82 0.77
C ASN A 147 1.46 0.12 -0.16
N VAL A 148 2.56 -0.41 0.38
CA VAL A 148 3.55 -1.17 -0.40
C VAL A 148 2.93 -2.47 -0.92
N LEU A 149 2.15 -3.18 -0.10
CA LEU A 149 1.43 -4.39 -0.49
C LEU A 149 0.44 -4.09 -1.61
N ASN A 150 -0.39 -3.06 -1.49
CA ASN A 150 -1.36 -2.70 -2.52
C ASN A 150 -0.67 -2.31 -3.84
N PHE A 151 0.47 -1.62 -3.77
CA PHE A 151 1.27 -1.31 -4.94
C PHE A 151 1.85 -2.59 -5.60
N LEU A 152 2.45 -3.49 -4.81
CA LEU A 152 2.97 -4.77 -5.30
C LEU A 152 1.87 -5.68 -5.86
N LEU A 153 0.71 -5.75 -5.19
CA LEU A 153 -0.44 -6.52 -5.65
C LEU A 153 -1.00 -5.98 -6.95
N SER A 154 -1.04 -4.65 -7.10
CA SER A 154 -1.42 -4.02 -8.36
C SER A 154 -0.51 -4.50 -9.50
N VAL A 155 0.82 -4.39 -9.32
CA VAL A 155 1.79 -4.82 -10.35
C VAL A 155 1.68 -6.32 -10.64
N VAL A 156 1.64 -7.16 -9.61
CA VAL A 156 1.55 -8.63 -9.76
C VAL A 156 0.21 -9.04 -10.38
N GLY A 157 -0.89 -8.40 -10.00
CA GLY A 157 -2.22 -8.69 -10.53
C GLY A 157 -2.31 -8.39 -12.02
N ILE A 158 -1.78 -7.24 -12.45
CA ILE A 158 -1.75 -6.83 -13.85
C ILE A 158 -0.85 -7.77 -14.67
N LEU A 159 0.36 -8.08 -14.18
CA LEU A 159 1.26 -9.01 -14.85
C LEU A 159 0.67 -10.42 -14.94
N SER A 160 0.02 -10.89 -13.87
CA SER A 160 -0.60 -12.22 -13.85
C SER A 160 -1.77 -12.31 -14.83
N LEU A 161 -2.56 -11.24 -14.97
CA LEU A 161 -3.64 -11.17 -15.95
C LEU A 161 -3.10 -11.23 -17.38
N ILE A 162 -2.04 -10.48 -17.69
CA ILE A 162 -1.39 -10.50 -19.01
C ILE A 162 -0.85 -11.90 -19.32
N ALA A 163 -0.14 -12.51 -18.38
CA ALA A 163 0.38 -13.86 -18.52
C ALA A 163 -0.74 -14.90 -18.72
N LEU A 164 -1.85 -14.78 -18.00
CA LEU A 164 -3.01 -15.66 -18.15
C LEU A 164 -3.61 -15.58 -19.56
N VAL A 165 -3.80 -14.36 -20.08
CA VAL A 165 -4.31 -14.14 -21.43
C VAL A 165 -3.34 -14.68 -22.48
N PHE A 166 -2.03 -14.40 -22.34
CA PHE A 166 -1.00 -14.86 -23.27
C PHE A 166 -0.87 -16.39 -23.29
N GLY A 167 -0.90 -17.03 -22.11
CA GLY A 167 -0.88 -18.49 -21.99
C GLY A 167 -2.14 -19.13 -22.57
N GLY A 168 -3.30 -18.52 -22.36
CA GLY A 168 -4.57 -18.94 -22.94
C GLY A 168 -4.56 -18.87 -24.47
N PHE A 169 -4.09 -17.76 -25.05
CA PHE A 169 -3.91 -17.64 -26.49
C PHE A 169 -2.96 -18.71 -27.04
N THR A 170 -1.80 -18.88 -26.41
CA THR A 170 -0.79 -19.87 -26.84
C THR A 170 -1.34 -21.29 -26.80
N TYR A 171 -2.17 -21.62 -25.81
CA TYR A 171 -2.84 -22.92 -25.71
C TYR A 171 -3.89 -23.13 -26.82
N LEU A 172 -4.73 -22.11 -27.08
CA LEU A 172 -5.80 -22.19 -28.09
C LEU A 172 -5.25 -22.23 -29.53
N THR A 173 -4.14 -21.57 -29.81
CA THR A 173 -3.53 -21.53 -31.15
C THR A 173 -2.47 -22.62 -31.37
N ALA A 174 -2.40 -23.64 -30.52
CA ALA A 174 -1.32 -24.63 -30.58
C ALA A 174 -1.42 -25.61 -31.77
N TYR A 175 -2.52 -25.62 -32.54
CA TYR A 175 -2.74 -26.45 -33.73
C TYR A 175 -2.30 -27.93 -33.61
N GLY A 176 -2.37 -28.51 -32.40
CA GLY A 176 -1.96 -29.90 -32.13
C GLY A 176 -0.46 -30.11 -31.87
N ASN A 177 0.36 -29.06 -31.86
CA ASN A 177 1.77 -29.17 -31.45
C ASN A 177 1.87 -29.31 -29.93
N GLU A 178 2.25 -30.51 -29.46
CA GLU A 178 2.37 -30.84 -28.03
C GLU A 178 3.22 -29.85 -27.25
N LYS A 179 4.31 -29.34 -27.82
CA LYS A 179 5.19 -28.37 -27.15
C LYS A 179 4.48 -27.05 -26.89
N ARG A 180 3.70 -26.55 -27.86
CA ARG A 180 2.95 -25.29 -27.72
C ARG A 180 1.78 -25.44 -26.75
N VAL A 181 1.13 -26.61 -26.76
CA VAL A 181 0.09 -26.99 -25.80
C VAL A 181 0.64 -27.01 -24.38
N GLU A 182 1.80 -27.63 -24.17
CA GLU A 182 2.44 -27.72 -22.86
C GLU A 182 2.92 -26.36 -22.36
N GLU A 183 3.52 -25.56 -23.23
CA GLU A 183 3.96 -24.20 -22.91
C GLU A 183 2.78 -23.30 -22.49
N GLY A 184 1.68 -23.32 -23.26
CA GLY A 184 0.46 -22.61 -22.88
C GLY A 184 -0.11 -23.07 -21.53
N LYS A 185 -0.13 -24.38 -21.27
CA LYS A 185 -0.56 -24.92 -19.96
C LYS A 185 0.35 -24.47 -18.83
N ASN A 186 1.66 -24.43 -19.03
CA ASN A 186 2.60 -23.99 -17.99
C ASN A 186 2.46 -22.51 -17.68
N ILE A 187 2.25 -21.65 -18.69
CA ILE A 187 2.01 -20.22 -18.50
C ILE A 187 0.68 -19.99 -17.76
N VAL A 188 -0.39 -20.71 -18.13
CA VAL A 188 -1.69 -20.63 -17.45
C VAL A 188 -1.58 -21.13 -16.00
N LYS A 189 -0.88 -22.23 -15.74
CA LYS A 189 -0.63 -22.70 -14.37
C LYS A 189 0.15 -21.68 -13.56
N ALA A 190 1.22 -21.11 -14.12
CA ALA A 190 2.06 -20.12 -13.44
C ALA A 190 1.28 -18.84 -13.09
N SER A 191 0.42 -18.37 -14.00
CA SER A 191 -0.43 -17.18 -13.76
C SER A 191 -1.50 -17.43 -12.71
N VAL A 192 -2.14 -18.60 -12.70
CA VAL A 192 -3.11 -18.97 -11.64
C VAL A 192 -2.42 -19.06 -10.27
N VAL A 193 -1.24 -19.66 -10.21
CA VAL A 193 -0.44 -19.72 -8.97
C VAL A 193 -0.01 -18.33 -8.52
N GLY A 194 0.37 -17.44 -9.44
CA GLY A 194 0.70 -16.04 -9.12
C GLY A 194 -0.47 -15.28 -8.49
N ILE A 195 -1.67 -15.43 -9.04
CA ILE A 195 -2.89 -14.84 -8.48
C ILE A 195 -3.21 -15.44 -7.10
N ALA A 196 -3.13 -16.76 -6.97
CA ALA A 196 -3.36 -17.45 -5.70
C ALA A 196 -2.37 -17.00 -4.61
N LEU A 197 -1.08 -16.86 -4.95
CA LEU A 197 -0.05 -16.35 -4.04
C LEU A 197 -0.30 -14.89 -3.65
N ALA A 198 -0.70 -14.03 -4.59
CA ALA A 198 -1.00 -12.64 -4.29
C ALA A 198 -2.18 -12.51 -3.31
N LEU A 199 -3.25 -13.28 -3.52
CA LEU A 199 -4.40 -13.32 -2.63
C LEU A 199 -4.05 -13.93 -1.26
N GLY A 200 -3.25 -15.00 -1.24
CA GLY A 200 -2.77 -15.65 -0.02
C GLY A 200 -1.87 -14.75 0.81
N ALA A 201 -0.95 -14.02 0.17
CA ALA A 201 -0.09 -13.05 0.83
C ALA A 201 -0.92 -11.92 1.46
N LEU A 202 -1.90 -11.37 0.74
CA LEU A 202 -2.76 -10.32 1.28
C LEU A 202 -3.58 -10.81 2.49
N ALA A 203 -4.09 -12.04 2.47
CA ALA A 203 -4.79 -12.62 3.61
C ALA A 203 -3.87 -12.81 4.82
N MET A 204 -2.69 -13.41 4.63
CA MET A 204 -1.69 -13.62 5.69
C MET A 204 -1.27 -12.31 6.34
N ILE A 205 -0.98 -11.28 5.53
CA ILE A 205 -0.47 -10.00 6.02
C ILE A 205 -1.55 -9.23 6.77
N LYS A 206 -2.79 -9.23 6.27
CA LYS A 206 -3.93 -8.65 6.99
C LYS A 206 -4.15 -9.33 8.34
N GLN A 207 -4.05 -10.66 8.39
CA GLN A 207 -4.22 -11.42 9.62
C GLN A 207 -3.14 -11.06 10.66
N VAL A 208 -1.88 -11.00 10.25
CA VAL A 208 -0.77 -10.60 11.12
C VAL A 208 -0.94 -9.15 11.58
N ALA A 209 -1.34 -8.25 10.68
CA ALA A 209 -1.50 -6.83 11.00
C ALA A 209 -2.64 -6.57 12.00
N THR A 210 -3.74 -7.33 11.94
CA THR A 210 -4.82 -7.26 12.93
C THR A 210 -4.42 -7.87 14.28
N PHE A 211 -3.44 -8.78 14.31
CA PHE A 211 -2.96 -9.40 15.55
C PHE A 211 -2.03 -8.50 16.39
N PHE A 212 -1.48 -7.43 15.78
CA PHE A 212 -0.55 -6.49 16.42
C PHE A 212 -1.16 -5.11 16.70
N GLN A 213 -2.45 -4.92 16.42
CA GLN A 213 -3.27 -3.80 16.92
C GLN A 213 -3.99 -4.21 18.20
#